data_AF-A0A3M7PWE4-F1
#
_entry.id   AF-A0A3M7PWE4-F1
#
_cell.length_a   1.000
_cell.length_b   1.000
_cell.length_c   1.000
_cell.angle_alpha   90.00
_cell.angle_beta   90.00
_cell.angle_gamma   90.00
#
_symmetry.space_group_name_H-M   'P 1'
#
loop_
_entity.id
_entity.type
_entity.pdbx_description
1 polymer ?
#
loop_
_entity_poly.entity_id
_entity_poly.type
_entity_poly.pdbx_seq_one_letter_code
_entity_poly.pdbx_strand_id
1 'polypeptide(L)'
;MSQYMGLFLEPLIEIINRPNTPKTLLENTAITIGRLGLVCPQQVAPFLQSFIRVWCSSLRSIRDNEEKDSAFRGICHMITLNPAGVVNDFVFFCDAIASWNNPKPDLKEMFNKILSGFKNQVGDENWRQFFEQVPPQLKQRLSTLYAI
;
A
#
# COMPACT_ATOMS: atom_id res chain seq x y z
N MET A 1 11.63 -19.30 -6.54
CA MET A 1 11.72 -17.94 -5.95
C MET A 1 11.69 -17.99 -4.43
N SER A 2 10.80 -18.77 -3.81
CA SER A 2 10.68 -18.95 -2.35
C SER A 2 12.01 -19.15 -1.60
N GLN A 3 12.91 -19.99 -2.12
CA GLN A 3 14.19 -20.31 -1.45
C GLN A 3 15.19 -19.14 -1.35
N TYR A 4 15.00 -18.06 -2.11
CA TYR A 4 15.89 -16.89 -2.09
C TYR A 4 15.25 -15.66 -1.44
N MET A 5 13.98 -15.73 -1.05
CA MET A 5 13.22 -14.58 -0.56
C MET A 5 13.82 -13.98 0.71
N GLY A 6 14.24 -14.81 1.67
CA GLY A 6 14.88 -14.33 2.91
C GLY A 6 16.17 -13.53 2.66
N LEU A 7 16.93 -13.86 1.60
CA LEU A 7 18.19 -13.17 1.27
C LEU A 7 17.97 -11.73 0.78
N PHE A 8 16.78 -11.41 0.28
CA PHE A 8 16.48 -10.10 -0.29
C PHE A 8 15.49 -9.30 0.55
N LEU A 9 14.52 -9.96 1.18
CA LEU A 9 13.45 -9.25 1.88
C LEU A 9 13.96 -8.50 3.11
N GLU A 10 14.80 -9.13 3.94
CA GLU A 10 15.36 -8.49 5.13
C GLU A 10 16.21 -7.26 4.80
N PRO A 11 17.19 -7.32 3.86
CA PRO A 11 17.92 -6.12 3.44
C PRO A 11 17.02 -5.01 2.86
N LEU A 12 15.98 -5.36 2.10
CA LEU A 12 15.06 -4.36 1.54
C LEU A 12 14.24 -3.66 2.64
N ILE A 13 13.79 -4.39 3.66
CA ILE A 13 13.11 -3.83 4.83
C ILE A 13 14.07 -2.94 5.63
N GLU A 14 15.34 -3.30 5.73
CA GLU A 14 16.35 -2.45 6.38
C GLU A 14 16.56 -1.15 5.59
N ILE A 15 16.73 -1.25 4.27
CA ILE A 15 16.96 -0.09 3.38
C ILE A 15 15.78 0.86 3.41
N ILE A 16 14.54 0.37 3.31
CA ILE A 16 13.36 1.24 3.26
C ILE A 16 13.15 2.01 4.58
N ASN A 17 13.59 1.44 5.71
CA ASN A 17 13.50 2.08 7.02
C ASN A 17 14.75 2.88 7.40
N ARG A 18 15.81 2.86 6.59
CA ARG A 18 17.07 3.55 6.89
C ARG A 18 16.87 5.06 6.81
N PRO A 19 17.25 5.83 7.84
CA PRO A 19 17.15 7.29 7.83
C PRO A 19 18.09 7.90 6.79
N ASN A 20 17.75 9.09 6.28
CA ASN A 20 18.54 9.83 5.29
C ASN A 20 18.82 9.06 3.99
N THR A 21 17.96 8.10 3.64
CA THR A 21 18.07 7.34 2.39
C THR A 21 17.58 8.19 1.20
N PRO A 22 18.33 8.24 0.08
CA PRO A 22 17.93 8.98 -1.11
C PRO A 22 16.54 8.57 -1.63
N LYS A 23 15.75 9.55 -2.07
CA LYS A 23 14.37 9.34 -2.56
C LYS A 23 14.27 8.24 -3.62
N THR A 24 15.12 8.28 -4.63
CA THR A 24 15.13 7.30 -5.73
C THR A 24 15.44 5.89 -5.24
N LEU A 25 16.28 5.74 -4.20
CA LEU A 25 16.55 4.42 -3.63
C LEU A 25 15.32 3.91 -2.86
N LEU A 26 14.64 4.76 -2.09
CA LEU A 26 13.40 4.39 -1.41
C LEU A 26 12.30 4.00 -2.41
N GLU A 27 12.14 4.75 -3.50
CA GLU A 27 11.18 4.45 -4.56
C GLU A 27 11.44 3.08 -5.19
N ASN A 28 12.68 2.78 -5.58
CA ASN A 28 13.05 1.48 -6.15
C ASN A 28 12.92 0.33 -5.15
N THR A 29 13.26 0.57 -3.88
CA THR A 29 13.11 -0.41 -2.80
C THR A 29 11.64 -0.74 -2.60
N ALA A 30 10.77 0.27 -2.55
CA ALA A 30 9.33 0.09 -2.41
C ALA A 30 8.74 -0.65 -3.63
N ILE A 31 9.09 -0.28 -4.86
CA ILE A 31 8.66 -1.00 -6.07
C ILE A 31 9.08 -2.48 -6.00
N THR A 32 10.31 -2.74 -5.58
CA THR A 32 10.84 -4.11 -5.47
C THR A 32 10.09 -4.93 -4.43
N ILE A 33 9.87 -4.40 -3.22
CA ILE A 33 9.06 -5.06 -2.17
C ILE A 33 7.64 -5.36 -2.69
N GLY A 34 7.02 -4.39 -3.38
CA GLY A 34 5.70 -4.58 -3.98
C GLY A 34 5.69 -5.73 -4.99
N ARG A 35 6.67 -5.78 -5.91
CA ARG A 35 6.80 -6.87 -6.89
C ARG A 35 7.09 -8.23 -6.26
N LEU A 36 7.88 -8.28 -5.19
CA LEU A 36 8.07 -9.51 -4.42
C LEU A 36 6.76 -9.99 -3.80
N GLY A 37 5.96 -9.06 -3.26
CA GLY A 37 4.61 -9.36 -2.77
C GLY A 37 3.63 -9.79 -3.86
N LEU A 38 3.84 -9.39 -5.11
CA LEU A 38 3.04 -9.86 -6.25
C LEU A 38 3.29 -11.34 -6.56
N VAL A 39 4.53 -11.81 -6.44
CA VAL A 39 4.91 -13.20 -6.75
C VAL A 39 4.82 -14.14 -5.55
N CYS A 40 5.20 -13.66 -4.36
CA CYS A 40 5.28 -14.44 -3.12
C CYS A 40 4.52 -13.75 -1.97
N PRO A 41 3.23 -13.42 -2.11
CA PRO A 41 2.50 -12.61 -1.12
C PRO A 41 2.50 -13.24 0.28
N GLN A 42 2.42 -14.56 0.38
CA GLN A 42 2.42 -15.29 1.66
C GLN A 42 3.71 -15.07 2.48
N GLN A 43 4.84 -14.82 1.81
CA GLN A 43 6.14 -14.67 2.49
C GLN A 43 6.41 -13.22 2.88
N VAL A 44 5.86 -12.26 2.13
CA VAL A 44 6.09 -10.83 2.35
C VAL A 44 5.02 -10.21 3.26
N ALA A 45 3.77 -10.68 3.17
CA ALA A 45 2.64 -10.15 3.95
C ALA A 45 2.87 -10.13 5.48
N PRO A 46 3.57 -11.08 6.12
CA PRO A 46 3.87 -11.00 7.56
C PRO A 46 4.66 -9.74 7.94
N PHE A 47 5.45 -9.18 7.01
CA PHE A 47 6.28 -8.01 7.23
C PHE A 47 5.61 -6.69 6.87
N LEU A 48 4.35 -6.71 6.43
CA LEU A 48 3.64 -5.53 5.91
C LEU A 48 3.75 -4.31 6.85
N GLN A 49 3.50 -4.52 8.14
CA GLN A 49 3.57 -3.47 9.16
C GLN A 49 4.97 -2.81 9.27
N SER A 50 6.03 -3.55 8.95
CA SER A 50 7.41 -3.05 9.07
C SER A 50 7.80 -2.03 8.01
N PHE A 51 7.08 -1.95 6.88
CA PHE A 51 7.46 -1.08 5.76
C PHE A 51 6.31 -0.26 5.17
N ILE A 52 5.05 -0.61 5.43
CA ILE A 52 3.89 -0.06 4.70
C ILE A 52 3.82 1.47 4.75
N ARG A 53 4.16 2.08 5.90
CA ARG A 53 4.14 3.53 6.06
C ARG A 53 5.12 4.24 5.14
N VAL A 54 6.38 3.79 5.11
CA VAL A 54 7.41 4.39 4.23
C VAL A 54 7.12 4.04 2.78
N TRP A 55 6.70 2.81 2.50
CA TRP A 55 6.32 2.34 1.18
C TRP A 55 5.25 3.23 0.53
N CYS A 56 4.16 3.50 1.25
CA CYS A 56 3.09 4.40 0.80
C CYS A 56 3.61 5.82 0.55
N SER A 57 4.43 6.33 1.46
CA SER A 57 5.01 7.69 1.39
C SER A 57 5.97 7.84 0.20
N SER A 58 6.70 6.78 -0.16
CA SER A 58 7.58 6.77 -1.33
C SER A 58 6.77 6.72 -2.63
N LEU A 59 5.81 5.80 -2.73
CA LEU A 59 5.11 5.57 -4.00
C LEU A 59 4.02 6.60 -4.32
N ARG A 60 3.48 7.32 -3.34
CA ARG A 60 2.49 8.39 -3.59
C ARG A 60 3.01 9.51 -4.50
N SER A 61 4.34 9.68 -4.56
CA SER A 61 4.98 10.74 -5.35
C SER A 61 5.41 10.30 -6.75
N ILE A 62 5.28 9.00 -7.07
CA ILE A 62 5.63 8.46 -8.37
C ILE A 62 4.44 8.61 -9.32
N ARG A 63 4.74 8.99 -10.57
CA ARG A 63 3.75 9.05 -11.66
C ARG A 63 3.19 7.65 -11.96
N ASP A 64 1.97 7.60 -12.46
CA ASP A 64 1.34 6.34 -12.82
C ASP A 64 2.09 5.70 -14.00
N ASN A 65 2.69 4.55 -13.76
CA ASN A 65 3.44 3.74 -14.72
C ASN A 65 3.29 2.24 -14.40
N GLU A 66 3.83 1.38 -15.25
CA GLU A 66 3.75 -0.09 -15.07
C GLU A 66 4.47 -0.58 -13.80
N GLU A 67 5.51 0.12 -13.34
CA GLU A 67 6.22 -0.23 -12.11
C GLU A 67 5.35 -0.01 -10.88
N LYS A 68 4.73 1.17 -10.79
CA LYS A 68 3.76 1.52 -9.75
C LYS A 68 2.57 0.55 -9.80
N ASP A 69 2.04 0.23 -10.98
CA ASP A 69 0.92 -0.71 -11.14
C ASP A 69 1.28 -2.09 -10.56
N SER A 70 2.40 -2.66 -10.98
CA SER A 70 2.87 -3.95 -10.47
C SER A 70 3.12 -3.95 -8.96
N ALA A 71 3.65 -2.86 -8.41
CA ALA A 71 3.94 -2.73 -6.99
C ALA A 71 2.65 -2.65 -6.15
N PHE A 72 1.65 -1.87 -6.61
CA PHE A 72 0.36 -1.74 -5.91
C PHE A 72 -0.46 -3.03 -5.98
N ARG A 73 -0.41 -3.80 -7.08
CA ARG A 73 -1.04 -5.13 -7.14
C ARG A 73 -0.48 -6.07 -6.07
N GLY A 74 0.84 -6.09 -5.91
CA GLY A 74 1.49 -6.88 -4.88
C GLY A 74 1.10 -6.47 -3.47
N ILE A 75 1.05 -5.17 -3.18
CA ILE A 75 0.53 -4.67 -1.89
C ILE A 75 -0.92 -5.09 -1.66
N CYS A 76 -1.77 -5.02 -2.68
CA CYS A 76 -3.16 -5.43 -2.54
C CYS A 76 -3.29 -6.94 -2.21
N HIS A 77 -2.48 -7.79 -2.83
CA HIS A 77 -2.42 -9.21 -2.50
C HIS A 77 -1.93 -9.44 -1.06
N MET A 78 -0.91 -8.71 -0.63
CA MET A 78 -0.39 -8.81 0.74
C MET A 78 -1.42 -8.36 1.79
N ILE A 79 -2.13 -7.25 1.55
CA ILE A 79 -3.20 -6.77 2.44
C ILE A 79 -4.34 -7.78 2.53
N THR A 80 -4.68 -8.45 1.42
CA THR A 80 -5.72 -9.48 1.42
C THR A 80 -5.34 -10.68 2.31
N LEU A 81 -4.05 -11.03 2.40
CA LEU A 81 -3.55 -12.10 3.26
C LEU A 81 -3.34 -11.67 4.72
N ASN A 82 -2.91 -10.43 4.95
CA ASN A 82 -2.62 -9.89 6.27
C ASN A 82 -3.19 -8.46 6.42
N PRO A 83 -4.52 -8.31 6.55
CA PRO A 83 -5.13 -6.98 6.71
C PRO A 83 -4.71 -6.30 8.02
N ALA A 84 -4.45 -7.07 9.07
CA ALA A 84 -3.96 -6.56 10.36
C ALA A 84 -2.66 -5.75 10.23
N GLY A 85 -1.80 -6.11 9.25
CA GLY A 85 -0.53 -5.45 9.01
C GLY A 85 -0.63 -4.01 8.49
N VAL A 86 -1.80 -3.55 8.04
CA VAL A 86 -2.01 -2.17 7.56
C VAL A 86 -2.94 -1.34 8.44
N VAL A 87 -3.60 -1.93 9.45
CA VAL A 87 -4.69 -1.25 10.19
C VAL A 87 -4.25 0.08 10.81
N ASN A 88 -3.10 0.10 11.48
CA ASN A 88 -2.60 1.30 12.16
C ASN A 88 -2.13 2.39 11.20
N ASP A 89 -1.75 2.01 9.98
CA ASP A 89 -1.18 2.90 8.96
C ASP A 89 -2.11 3.02 7.73
N PHE A 90 -3.39 2.68 7.89
CA PHE A 90 -4.34 2.58 6.78
C PHE A 90 -4.53 3.93 6.06
N VAL A 91 -4.41 5.05 6.79
CA VAL A 91 -4.44 6.40 6.21
C VAL A 91 -3.34 6.62 5.16
N PHE A 92 -2.15 6.03 5.35
CA PHE A 92 -1.06 6.11 4.37
C PHE A 92 -1.40 5.31 3.11
N PHE A 93 -2.06 4.17 3.26
CA PHE A 93 -2.56 3.41 2.12
C PHE A 93 -3.63 4.20 1.34
N CYS A 94 -4.59 4.82 2.04
CA CYS A 94 -5.58 5.71 1.45
C CYS A 94 -4.96 6.86 0.65
N ASP A 95 -3.96 7.54 1.21
CA ASP A 95 -3.21 8.61 0.52
C ASP A 95 -2.48 8.09 -0.71
N ALA A 96 -1.85 6.91 -0.61
CA ALA A 96 -1.14 6.28 -1.71
C ALA A 96 -2.08 5.89 -2.87
N ILE A 97 -3.26 5.32 -2.60
CA ILE A 97 -4.23 5.00 -3.67
C ILE A 97 -4.92 6.24 -4.24
N ALA A 98 -5.02 7.34 -3.49
CA ALA A 98 -5.52 8.62 -3.98
C ALA A 98 -4.50 9.42 -4.81
N SER A 99 -3.24 8.97 -4.85
CA SER A 99 -2.22 9.52 -5.74
C SER A 99 -2.38 9.10 -7.21
N TRP A 100 -3.18 8.06 -7.46
CA TRP A 100 -3.46 7.57 -8.80
C TRP A 100 -4.43 8.50 -9.54
N ASN A 101 -4.09 8.86 -10.78
CA ASN A 101 -4.95 9.67 -11.65
C ASN A 101 -5.86 8.78 -12.50
N ASN A 102 -5.29 7.72 -13.10
CA ASN A 102 -6.05 6.81 -13.95
C ASN A 102 -5.57 5.35 -13.76
N PRO A 103 -5.89 4.72 -12.62
CA PRO A 103 -5.55 3.33 -12.40
C PRO A 103 -6.31 2.43 -13.38
N LYS A 104 -5.70 1.31 -13.80
CA LYS A 104 -6.38 0.31 -14.63
C LYS A 104 -7.65 -0.21 -13.91
N PRO A 105 -8.72 -0.57 -14.64
CA PRO A 105 -10.00 -0.93 -14.02
C PRO A 105 -9.90 -2.06 -12.99
N ASP A 106 -9.08 -3.06 -13.26
CA ASP A 106 -8.84 -4.20 -12.39
C ASP A 106 -8.07 -3.80 -11.11
N LEU A 107 -7.05 -2.94 -11.22
CA LEU A 107 -6.36 -2.38 -10.06
C LEU A 107 -7.30 -1.51 -9.21
N LYS A 108 -8.14 -0.71 -9.87
CA LYS A 108 -9.16 0.11 -9.20
C LYS A 108 -10.15 -0.76 -8.41
N GLU A 109 -10.55 -1.90 -8.96
CA GLU A 109 -11.41 -2.88 -8.27
C GLU A 109 -10.71 -3.46 -7.03
N MET A 110 -9.41 -3.75 -7.10
CA MET A 110 -8.63 -4.20 -5.93
C MET A 110 -8.62 -3.16 -4.82
N PHE A 111 -8.45 -1.88 -5.16
CA PHE A 111 -8.50 -0.79 -4.17
C PHE A 111 -9.88 -0.70 -3.50
N ASN A 112 -10.95 -0.75 -4.29
CA ASN A 112 -12.32 -0.76 -3.76
C ASN A 112 -12.56 -1.93 -2.80
N LYS A 113 -12.13 -3.14 -3.17
CA LYS A 113 -12.26 -4.33 -2.31
C LYS A 113 -11.56 -4.15 -0.97
N ILE A 114 -10.35 -3.57 -0.95
CA ILE A 114 -9.61 -3.32 0.28
C ILE A 114 -10.30 -2.25 1.13
N LEU A 115 -10.73 -1.14 0.52
CA LEU A 115 -11.44 -0.07 1.22
C LEU A 115 -12.74 -0.55 1.84
N SER A 116 -13.57 -1.26 1.08
CA SER A 116 -14.81 -1.86 1.58
C SER A 116 -14.54 -2.93 2.64
N GLY A 117 -13.51 -3.76 2.45
CA GLY A 117 -13.09 -4.77 3.42
C GLY A 117 -12.69 -4.15 4.76
N PHE A 118 -11.90 -3.09 4.72
CA PHE A 118 -11.51 -2.36 5.93
C PHE A 118 -12.72 -1.72 6.62
N LYS A 119 -13.59 -1.04 5.86
CA LYS A 119 -14.83 -0.45 6.38
C LYS A 119 -15.69 -1.50 7.10
N ASN A 120 -15.88 -2.67 6.49
CA ASN A 120 -16.65 -3.76 7.08
C ASN A 120 -16.00 -4.32 8.34
N GLN A 121 -14.67 -4.35 8.40
CA GLN A 121 -13.93 -4.86 9.55
C GLN A 121 -13.98 -3.92 10.76
N VAL A 122 -13.83 -2.61 10.55
CA VAL A 122 -13.87 -1.63 11.65
C VAL A 122 -15.29 -1.24 12.04
N GLY A 123 -16.27 -1.43 11.15
CA GLY A 123 -17.67 -1.02 11.33
C GLY A 123 -17.92 0.45 10.99
N ASP A 124 -19.18 0.80 10.71
CA ASP A 124 -19.54 2.14 10.19
C ASP A 124 -19.17 3.29 11.15
N GLU A 125 -19.28 3.10 12.46
CA GLU A 125 -18.94 4.15 13.43
C GLU A 125 -17.44 4.44 13.47
N ASN A 126 -16.60 3.40 13.60
CA ASN A 126 -15.15 3.57 13.59
C ASN A 126 -14.64 4.04 12.23
N TRP A 127 -15.29 3.61 11.14
CA TRP A 127 -14.99 4.13 9.80
C TRP A 127 -15.27 5.62 9.70
N ARG A 128 -16.41 6.10 10.23
CA ARG A 128 -16.71 7.55 10.28
C ARG A 128 -15.66 8.31 11.10
N GLN A 129 -15.29 7.82 12.28
CA GLN A 129 -14.25 8.43 13.11
C GLN A 129 -12.88 8.47 12.42
N PHE A 130 -12.50 7.36 11.75
CA PHE A 130 -11.31 7.33 10.91
C PHE A 130 -11.39 8.36 9.79
N PHE A 131 -12.53 8.41 9.07
CA PHE A 131 -12.75 9.38 8.01
C PHE A 131 -12.71 10.80 8.51
N GLU A 132 -13.12 11.11 9.73
CA GLU A 132 -13.02 12.46 10.30
C GLU A 132 -11.58 12.96 10.37
N GLN A 133 -10.63 12.07 10.72
CA GLN A 133 -9.20 12.36 10.85
C GLN A 133 -8.46 12.48 9.51
N VAL A 134 -9.04 11.95 8.43
CA VAL A 134 -8.47 12.05 7.08
C VAL A 134 -8.47 13.52 6.60
N PRO A 135 -7.41 14.02 5.96
CA PRO A 135 -7.41 15.38 5.42
C PRO A 135 -8.55 15.64 4.41
N PRO A 136 -9.20 16.82 4.39
CA PRO A 136 -10.36 17.09 3.53
C PRO A 136 -10.11 16.83 2.04
N GLN A 137 -8.92 17.20 1.53
CA GLN A 137 -8.54 16.98 0.14
C GLN A 137 -8.46 15.49 -0.21
N LEU A 138 -7.97 14.67 0.73
CA LEU A 138 -7.89 13.23 0.56
C LEU A 138 -9.29 12.60 0.57
N LYS A 139 -10.20 13.03 1.47
CA LYS A 139 -11.60 12.57 1.47
C LYS A 139 -12.25 12.83 0.10
N GLN A 140 -12.16 14.06 -0.41
CA GLN A 140 -12.76 14.41 -1.70
C GLN A 140 -12.23 13.54 -2.84
N ARG A 141 -10.92 13.29 -2.87
CA ARG A 141 -10.33 12.39 -3.87
C ARG A 141 -10.82 10.95 -3.72
N LEU A 142 -10.87 10.41 -2.50
CA LEU A 142 -11.36 9.06 -2.26
C LEU A 142 -12.83 8.91 -2.66
N SER A 143 -13.69 9.87 -2.32
CA SER A 143 -15.10 9.86 -2.73
C SER A 143 -15.25 9.96 -4.25
N THR A 144 -14.41 10.73 -4.93
CA THR A 144 -14.46 10.89 -6.40
C THR A 144 -13.99 9.61 -7.12
N LEU A 145 -12.93 8.99 -6.63
CA LEU A 145 -12.33 7.82 -7.27
C LEU A 145 -13.06 6.52 -6.92
N TYR A 146 -13.49 6.37 -5.66
CA TYR A 146 -13.91 5.09 -5.08
C TYR A 146 -15.33 5.12 -4.48
N ALA A 147 -16.03 6.27 -4.54
CA ALA A 147 -17.41 6.42 -4.06
C ALA A 147 -17.64 6.03 -2.59
N ILE A 148 -16.66 6.35 -1.74
CA ILE A 148 -16.65 6.13 -0.28
C ILE A 148 -16.71 7.44 0.50
#